data_AF-A0A6L7RVS2-F1
#
_entry.id   AF-A0A6L7RVS2-F1
#
_cell.length_a   1.000
_cell.length_b   1.000
_cell.length_c   1.000
_cell.angle_alpha   90.00
_cell.angle_beta   90.00
_cell.angle_gamma   90.00
#
_symmetry.space_group_name_H-M   'P 1'
#
loop_
_entity.id
_entity.type
_entity.pdbx_description
1 polymer ?
#
loop_
_entity_poly.entity_id
_entity_poly.type
_entity_poly.pdbx_seq_one_letter_code
_entity_poly.pdbx_strand_id
1 'polypeptide(L)' 'MSEHPVTMDALRHMLANRTAARFSDLDQVIVKLVQEREFQILNPEGKVRSRSVQRLAPTDRVALPSTLLLPGLSRRT' A
#
# COMPACT_ATOMS: atom_id res chain seq x y z
N MET A 1 10.47 1.88 -15.38
CA MET A 1 9.29 2.69 -14.97
C MET A 1 9.37 2.88 -13.46
N SER A 2 9.49 4.12 -13.01
CA SER A 2 9.66 4.45 -11.59
C SER A 2 8.36 4.16 -10.84
N GLU A 3 8.37 3.14 -9.97
CA GLU A 3 7.26 2.85 -9.07
C GLU A 3 7.19 3.97 -8.04
N HIS A 4 6.42 5.02 -8.33
CA HIS A 4 6.25 6.14 -7.42
C HIS A 4 5.34 5.74 -6.25
N PRO A 5 5.78 5.95 -4.99
CA PRO A 5 4.96 5.66 -3.83
C PRO A 5 3.64 6.45 -3.92
N VAL A 6 2.51 5.76 -3.78
CA VAL A 6 1.17 6.36 -3.81
C VAL A 6 0.77 6.73 -2.38
N THR A 7 0.11 7.87 -2.17
CA THR A 7 -0.40 8.21 -0.84
C THR A 7 -1.46 7.22 -0.38
N MET A 8 -1.54 6.98 0.93
CA MET A 8 -2.50 6.07 1.54
C MET A 8 -3.94 6.49 1.22
N ASP A 9 -4.19 7.80 1.23
CA ASP A 9 -5.48 8.37 0.86
C ASP A 9 -5.88 8.01 -0.59
N ALA A 10 -4.97 8.22 -1.55
CA ALA A 10 -5.22 7.86 -2.94
C ALA A 10 -5.41 6.34 -3.11
N LEU A 11 -4.62 5.51 -2.40
CA LEU A 11 -4.77 4.06 -2.43
C LEU A 11 -6.15 3.63 -1.91
N ARG A 12 -6.60 4.19 -0.79
CA ARG A 12 -7.94 3.93 -0.22
C ARG A 12 -9.04 4.30 -1.20
N HIS A 13 -8.96 5.48 -1.81
CA HIS A 13 -9.92 5.93 -2.81
C HIS A 13 -9.94 5.01 -4.05
N MET A 14 -8.78 4.62 -4.55
CA MET A 14 -8.68 3.69 -5.69
C MET A 14 -9.29 2.32 -5.37
N LEU A 15 -8.97 1.76 -4.20
CA LEU A 15 -9.47 0.45 -3.79
C LEU A 15 -10.97 0.48 -3.50
N ALA A 16 -11.46 1.51 -2.79
CA ALA A 16 -12.88 1.67 -2.50
C ALA A 16 -13.70 1.81 -3.78
N ASN A 17 -13.23 2.60 -4.76
CA ASN A 17 -13.90 2.72 -6.05
C ASN A 17 -13.95 1.39 -6.83
N ARG A 18 -12.93 0.54 -6.69
CA ARG A 18 -12.81 -0.72 -7.44
C ARG A 18 -13.51 -1.90 -6.78
N THR A 19 -13.68 -1.88 -5.46
CA THR A 19 -14.19 -3.02 -4.67
C THR A 19 -15.49 -2.72 -3.94
N ALA A 20 -15.97 -1.47 -3.94
CA ALA A 20 -17.06 -0.98 -3.10
C ALA A 20 -16.88 -1.27 -1.59
N ALA A 21 -15.64 -1.58 -1.17
CA ALA A 21 -15.32 -1.90 0.21
C ALA A 21 -15.27 -0.65 1.09
N ARG A 22 -15.53 -0.81 2.39
CA ARG A 22 -15.38 0.29 3.36
C ARG A 22 -13.91 0.55 3.61
N PHE A 23 -13.54 1.81 3.87
CA PHE A 23 -12.15 2.18 4.18
C PHE A 23 -11.57 1.43 5.38
N SER A 24 -12.40 1.06 6.37
CA SER A 24 -11.97 0.25 7.53
C SER A 24 -11.46 -1.12 7.12
N ASP A 25 -12.09 -1.75 6.13
CA ASP A 25 -11.75 -3.09 5.67
C ASP A 25 -10.47 -3.04 4.83
N LEU A 26 -10.33 -1.98 4.02
CA LEU A 26 -9.12 -1.71 3.24
C LEU A 26 -7.90 -1.46 4.12
N ASP A 27 -8.06 -0.72 5.22
CA ASP A 27 -6.96 -0.47 6.16
C ASP A 27 -6.45 -1.76 6.81
N GLN A 28 -7.35 -2.67 7.19
CA GLN A 28 -6.96 -3.98 7.75
C GLN A 28 -6.17 -4.80 6.73
N VAL A 29 -6.62 -4.82 5.47
CA VAL A 29 -5.91 -5.52 4.39
C VAL A 29 -4.54 -4.91 4.14
N ILE A 30 -4.43 -3.58 4.08
CA ILE A 30 -3.14 -2.90 3.85
C ILE A 30 -2.18 -3.18 5.01
N VAL A 31 -2.63 -3.11 6.26
CA VAL A 31 -1.79 -3.47 7.43
C VAL A 31 -1.33 -4.92 7.35
N LYS A 32 -2.22 -5.84 6.98
CA LYS A 32 -1.86 -7.26 6.82
C LYS A 32 -0.81 -7.46 5.74
N LEU A 33 -0.97 -6.82 4.57
CA LEU A 33 0.01 -6.90 3.48
C LEU A 33 1.37 -6.30 3.86
N VAL A 34 1.40 -5.25 4.70
CA VAL A 34 2.65 -4.72 5.27
C VAL A 34 3.32 -5.71 6.22
N GLN A 35 2.53 -6.40 7.05
CA GLN A 35 3.03 -7.47 7.93
C GLN A 35 3.59 -8.65 7.13
N GLU A 36 2.95 -9.02 6.03
CA GLU A 36 3.37 -10.07 5.10
C GLU A 36 4.56 -9.65 4.23
N ARG A 37 5.04 -8.40 4.36
CA ARG A 37 6.14 -7.80 3.57
C ARG A 37 5.80 -7.59 2.09
N GLU A 38 4.51 -7.60 1.77
CA GLU A 38 3.95 -7.28 0.46
C GLU A 38 3.77 -5.76 0.27
N PHE A 39 4.03 -4.94 1.28
CA PHE A 39 4.09 -3.48 1.11
C PHE A 39 5.12 -2.86 2.03
N GLN A 40 5.68 -1.74 1.59
CA GLN A 40 6.43 -0.84 2.46
C GLN A 40 5.66 0.46 2.62
N ILE A 41 5.42 0.85 3.87
CA ILE A 41 4.88 2.17 4.18
C ILE A 41 6.05 3.11 4.38
N LEU A 42 6.03 4.21 3.66
CA LEU A 42 6.95 5.32 3.80
C LEU A 42 6.23 6.47 4.50
N ASN A 43 6.92 7.18 5.37
CA ASN A 43 6.44 8.46 5.87
C ASN A 43 6.48 9.52 4.74
N PRO A 44 5.89 10.71 4.94
CA PRO A 44 5.92 11.79 3.94
C PRO A 44 7.34 12.21 3.52
N GLU A 45 8.33 12.01 4.39
CA GLU A 45 9.75 12.28 4.14
C GLU A 45 10.46 11.15 3.35
N GLY A 46 9.75 10.09 2.98
CA GLY A 46 10.27 8.96 2.21
C GLY A 46 11.02 7.90 3.03
N LYS A 47 10.98 7.95 4.37
CA LYS A 47 11.57 6.94 5.26
C LYS A 47 10.59 5.81 5.52
N VAL A 48 11.07 4.56 5.50
CA VAL A 48 10.27 3.38 5.84
C VAL A 48 9.76 3.50 7.28
N ARG A 49 8.43 3.50 7.45
CA ARG A 49 7.82 3.36 8.77
C ARG A 49 8.03 1.94 9.27
N SER A 50 8.34 1.84 10.56
CA SER A 50 8.59 0.56 11.25
C SER A 50 7.47 -0.44 10.95
N ARG A 51 7.82 -1.72 10.76
CA ARG A 51 6.94 -2.80 10.27
C ARG A 51 5.72 -3.09 11.16
N SER A 52 5.68 -2.50 12.36
CA SER A 52 4.56 -2.59 13.32
C SER A 52 3.58 -1.42 13.20
N VAL A 53 3.28 -0.97 11.96
CA VAL A 53 2.30 0.10 11.75
C VAL A 53 0.89 -0.41 12.12
N GLN A 54 0.40 -0.01 13.29
CA GLN A 54 -0.98 -0.29 13.72
C GLN A 54 -2.00 0.73 13.17
N ARG A 55 -1.53 1.91 12.75
CA ARG A 55 -2.38 2.99 12.26
C ARG A 55 -1.74 3.68 11.06
N LEU A 56 -2.47 3.70 9.96
CA LEU A 56 -2.06 4.29 8.69
C LEU A 56 -2.47 5.77 8.65
N ALA A 57 -1.51 6.68 8.47
CA ALA A 57 -1.82 8.09 8.25
C ALA A 57 -2.18 8.32 6.77
N PRO A 58 -3.09 9.25 6.44
CA PRO A 58 -3.46 9.55 5.05
C PRO A 58 -2.27 10.02 4.18
N THR A 59 -1.31 10.69 4.81
CA THR A 59 -0.10 11.23 4.18
C THR A 59 1.02 10.21 4.04
N ASP A 60 0.90 9.05 4.68
CA ASP A 60 1.83 7.96 4.47
C ASP A 60 1.76 7.51 3.02
N ARG A 61 2.87 7.02 2.48
CA ARG A 61 2.96 6.52 1.12
C ARG A 61 3.15 5.02 1.14
N VAL A 62 2.49 4.31 0.23
CA VAL A 62 2.63 2.88 0.04
C VAL A 62 3.50 2.64 -1.18
N ALA A 63 4.58 1.91 -0.97
CA ALA A 63 5.44 1.39 -2.02
C ALA A 63 5.26 -0.13 -2.10
N LEU A 64 4.98 -0.63 -3.31
CA LEU A 64 5.13 -2.04 -3.63
C LEU A 64 6.62 -2.36 -3.65
N PRO A 65 7.13 -3.29 -2.82
CA PRO A 65 8.44 -3.84 -3.09
C PRO A 65 8.41 -4.46 -4.49
N SER A 66 9.36 -4.07 -5.35
CA SER A 66 9.49 -4.52 -6.74
C SER A 66 9.64 -6.04 -6.91
N THR A 67 9.60 -6.81 -5.83
CA THR A 67 9.67 -8.26 -5.74
C THR A 67 8.27 -8.92 -5.75
N LEU A 68 7.19 -8.14 -5.78
CA LEU A 68 5.83 -8.68 -5.74
C LEU A 68 5.37 -9.18 -7.10
N LEU A 69 5.61 -10.46 -7.31
CA LEU A 69 4.89 -11.28 -8.27
C LEU A 69 3.46 -11.50 -7.76
N LEU A 70 2.59 -10.49 -7.87
CA LEU A 70 1.16 -10.70 -7.71
C LEU A 70 0.70 -11.67 -8.82
N PRO A 71 0.11 -12.85 -8.51
CA PRO A 71 -0.42 -13.74 -9.53
C PRO A 71 -1.59 -13.02 -10.21
N GLY A 72 -1.36 -12.44 -11.38
CA GLY A 72 -2.36 -11.66 -12.13
C GLY A 72 -1.95 -10.23 -12.51
N LEU A 73 -0.88 -9.67 -11.93
CA LEU A 73 -0.24 -8.45 -12.44
C LEU A 73 1.09 -8.85 -13.09
N SER A 74 0.98 -9.53 -14.23
CA SER A 74 2.15 -9.73 -15.08
C SER A 74 2.64 -8.36 -15.56
N ARG A 75 3.81 -7.98 -15.07
CA ARG A 75 4.64 -6.93 -15.66
C ARG A 75 4.96 -7.37 -17.09
N ARG A 76 4.16 -6.95 -18.06
CA ARG A 76 4.53 -7.06 -19.47
C ARG A 76 5.65 -6.05 -19.67
N THR A 77 6.82 -6.60 -19.98
CA THR A 77 8.08 -5.92 -20.34
C THR A 77 7.88 -4.76 -21.29
#